data_AF-A0A661VQ27-F1
#
_entry.id   AF-A0A661VQ27-F1
#
_cell.length_a   1.000
_cell.length_b   1.000
_cell.length_c   1.000
_cell.angle_alpha   90.00
_cell.angle_beta   90.00
_cell.angle_gamma   90.00
#
_symmetry.space_group_name_H-M   'P 1'
#
loop_
_entity.id
_entity.type
_entity.pdbx_description
1 polymer ?
#
loop_
_entity_poly.entity_id
_entity_poly.type
_entity_poly.pdbx_seq_one_letter_code
_entity_poly.pdbx_strand_id
1 'polypeptide(L)'
;MKIYGRTSVHEFLGDFVVYRNLVPLDPRLPPLAEVRRHVGLPEGVIPRKTAPEYARVIVHLLRQARALGAPGTSIERLVYVGDTRMSDGTAFANICRAGGWAGLAFIGAERDEPAHVEVVAVEQDDILPCEATLYLANRWAALADFDHFCHEQGFPLDERTAVIVDLDKTAFGARGRNDHVINRARVEAVRRTVGDLLGDSFDPLAFQTAYDRLNRAEFHPFTADNQDYLAYICLILASGLYELEPLVAEVHAGRMATFEQFIAEVDDRAAELPADLRTIHRQIYARVQEGDPTPFKPFRYNEYRATIERMGHLDDGASVAELLEKEIVITQEVREMALKWRAQGALLFGLSDKPDEASIPPDDLAAQGYRAIHRVETHAVGE
;
A
#
# COMPACT_ATOMS: atom_id res chain seq x y z
N MET A 1 -17.20 18.99 2.17
CA MET A 1 -17.26 17.62 1.63
C MET A 1 -18.55 17.36 0.88
N LYS A 2 -18.44 16.77 -0.32
CA LYS A 2 -19.53 16.44 -1.25
C LYS A 2 -19.22 15.11 -1.95
N ILE A 3 -20.24 14.56 -2.63
CA ILE A 3 -20.13 13.35 -3.46
C ILE A 3 -19.99 13.80 -4.92
N TYR A 4 -19.00 13.26 -5.63
CA TYR A 4 -18.65 13.61 -7.00
C TYR A 4 -19.02 12.52 -8.02
N GLY A 5 -19.92 11.62 -7.63
CA GLY A 5 -20.34 10.45 -8.40
C GLY A 5 -19.42 9.25 -8.17
N ARG A 6 -19.65 8.18 -8.95
CA ARG A 6 -18.81 6.98 -8.96
C ARG A 6 -17.65 7.15 -9.95
N THR A 7 -16.51 6.58 -9.60
CA THR A 7 -15.33 6.50 -10.46
C THR A 7 -14.39 5.39 -9.99
N SER A 8 -13.27 5.18 -10.69
CA SER A 8 -12.20 4.27 -10.34
C SER A 8 -10.84 4.96 -10.46
N VAL A 9 -9.81 4.42 -9.83
CA VAL A 9 -8.42 4.89 -10.02
C VAL A 9 -8.00 4.77 -11.48
N HIS A 10 -8.48 3.75 -12.18
CA HIS A 10 -8.25 3.52 -13.60
C HIS A 10 -8.72 4.70 -14.48
N GLU A 11 -9.70 5.50 -14.05
CA GLU A 11 -10.13 6.70 -14.80
C GLU A 11 -8.97 7.68 -15.01
N PHE A 12 -8.14 7.90 -13.98
CA PHE A 12 -7.06 8.86 -14.04
C PHE A 12 -5.68 8.20 -14.28
N LEU A 13 -5.43 6.99 -13.79
CA LEU A 13 -4.14 6.29 -13.97
C LEU A 13 -4.12 5.30 -15.14
N GLY A 14 -5.26 4.85 -15.65
CA GLY A 14 -5.31 3.65 -16.50
C GLY A 14 -4.69 2.45 -15.78
N ASP A 15 -3.87 1.69 -16.51
CA ASP A 15 -3.11 0.54 -15.98
C ASP A 15 -1.64 0.87 -15.67
N PHE A 16 -1.26 2.15 -15.66
CA PHE A 16 0.06 2.58 -15.17
C PHE A 16 0.09 2.51 -13.64
N VAL A 17 -0.04 1.30 -13.11
CA VAL A 17 -0.10 0.95 -11.71
C VAL A 17 0.84 -0.22 -11.47
N VAL A 18 1.51 -0.23 -10.33
CA VAL A 18 2.29 -1.38 -9.86
C VAL A 18 2.05 -1.62 -8.37
N TYR A 19 1.86 -2.89 -8.01
CA TYR A 19 1.69 -3.37 -6.64
C TYR A 19 3.01 -3.89 -6.06
N ARG A 20 2.94 -4.53 -4.88
CA ARG A 20 4.08 -5.01 -4.09
C ARG A 20 5.11 -5.81 -4.89
N ASN A 21 4.69 -6.67 -5.80
CA ASN A 21 5.60 -7.57 -6.53
C ASN A 21 6.31 -6.90 -7.71
N LEU A 22 6.06 -5.61 -7.96
CA LEU A 22 6.66 -4.85 -9.05
C LEU A 22 6.37 -5.45 -10.44
N VAL A 23 5.16 -5.98 -10.63
CA VAL A 23 4.60 -6.43 -11.91
C VAL A 23 3.61 -5.37 -12.40
N PRO A 24 3.95 -4.57 -13.42
CA PRO A 24 3.04 -3.55 -13.94
C PRO A 24 1.74 -4.15 -14.49
N LEU A 25 0.63 -3.44 -14.31
CA LEU A 25 -0.67 -3.88 -14.81
C LEU A 25 -0.84 -3.60 -16.31
N ASP A 26 -0.14 -2.59 -16.83
CA ASP A 26 -0.01 -2.37 -18.27
C ASP A 26 1.02 -3.36 -18.84
N PRO A 27 0.61 -4.32 -19.71
CA PRO A 27 1.48 -5.38 -20.21
C PRO A 27 2.56 -4.86 -21.18
N ARG A 28 2.53 -3.57 -21.55
CA ARG A 28 3.59 -2.94 -22.35
C ARG A 28 4.80 -2.57 -21.52
N LEU A 29 4.70 -2.62 -20.18
CA LEU A 29 5.82 -2.38 -19.26
C LEU A 29 6.42 -3.70 -18.77
N PRO A 30 7.76 -3.77 -18.61
CA PRO A 30 8.43 -5.00 -18.22
C PRO A 30 8.17 -5.34 -16.73
N PRO A 31 7.89 -6.61 -16.38
CA PRO A 31 7.80 -7.03 -14.99
C PRO A 31 9.17 -7.01 -14.29
N LEU A 32 9.17 -7.01 -12.96
CA LEU A 32 10.40 -7.04 -12.15
C LEU A 32 11.40 -8.11 -12.60
N ALA A 33 10.92 -9.31 -12.96
CA ALA A 33 11.76 -10.41 -13.44
C ALA A 33 12.67 -10.01 -14.62
N GLU A 34 12.19 -9.15 -15.51
CA GLU A 34 12.93 -8.64 -16.67
C GLU A 34 13.77 -7.40 -16.32
N VAL A 35 13.29 -6.57 -15.39
CA VAL A 35 13.98 -5.34 -14.97
C VAL A 35 15.20 -5.64 -14.09
N ARG A 36 15.17 -6.69 -13.25
CA ARG A 36 16.20 -7.03 -12.24
C ARG A 36 17.64 -6.87 -12.73
N ARG A 37 17.97 -7.45 -13.89
CA ARG A 37 19.34 -7.40 -14.45
C ARG A 37 19.77 -5.99 -14.83
N HIS A 38 18.84 -5.19 -15.33
CA HIS A 38 19.09 -3.81 -15.75
C HIS A 38 19.37 -2.88 -14.57
N VAL A 39 18.82 -3.20 -13.40
CA VAL A 39 18.96 -2.37 -12.20
C VAL A 39 19.93 -2.96 -11.16
N GLY A 40 20.55 -4.10 -11.43
CA GLY A 40 21.51 -4.75 -10.54
C GLY A 40 20.89 -5.33 -9.27
N LEU A 41 19.69 -5.93 -9.39
CA LEU A 41 19.02 -6.62 -8.28
C LEU A 41 19.33 -8.12 -8.28
N PRO A 42 19.57 -8.73 -7.10
CA PRO A 42 19.66 -10.18 -6.96
C PRO A 42 18.39 -10.90 -7.41
N GLU A 43 18.50 -12.18 -7.77
CA GLU A 43 17.33 -13.03 -8.01
C GLU A 43 16.54 -13.26 -6.70
N GLY A 44 15.24 -13.48 -6.82
CA GLY A 44 14.34 -13.73 -5.67
C GLY A 44 13.98 -12.52 -4.79
N VAL A 45 14.77 -11.44 -4.79
CA VAL A 45 14.56 -10.31 -3.86
C VAL A 45 13.51 -9.31 -4.35
N ILE A 46 12.40 -9.11 -3.64
CA ILE A 46 11.44 -8.02 -3.94
C ILE A 46 11.74 -6.85 -3.00
N PRO A 47 12.25 -5.70 -3.50
CA PRO A 47 12.66 -4.61 -2.62
C PRO A 47 11.47 -3.94 -1.91
N ARG A 48 11.71 -3.39 -0.72
CA ARG A 48 10.73 -2.59 0.03
C ARG A 48 10.60 -1.20 -0.61
N LYS A 49 9.42 -0.58 -0.53
CA LYS A 49 9.14 0.77 -1.10
C LYS A 49 10.15 1.84 -0.67
N THR A 50 10.65 1.74 0.56
CA THR A 50 11.64 2.65 1.14
C THR A 50 13.09 2.31 0.78
N ALA A 51 13.35 1.22 0.04
CA ALA A 51 14.70 0.81 -0.33
C ALA A 51 15.21 1.53 -1.61
N PRO A 52 16.50 1.89 -1.71
CA PRO A 52 17.08 2.43 -2.94
C PRO A 52 16.92 1.51 -4.17
N GLU A 53 16.93 0.20 -3.95
CA GLU A 53 16.65 -0.86 -4.92
C GLU A 53 15.29 -0.68 -5.60
N TYR A 54 14.26 -0.37 -4.82
CA TYR A 54 12.90 -0.14 -5.31
C TYR A 54 12.86 1.08 -6.21
N ALA A 55 13.50 2.17 -5.80
CA ALA A 55 13.58 3.39 -6.59
C ALA A 55 14.23 3.17 -7.96
N ARG A 56 15.28 2.36 -8.06
CA ARG A 56 15.89 2.01 -9.36
C ARG A 56 14.92 1.31 -10.30
N VAL A 57 14.07 0.40 -9.77
CA VAL A 57 13.02 -0.26 -10.56
C VAL A 57 11.97 0.76 -11.00
N ILE A 58 11.46 1.59 -10.10
CA ILE A 58 10.43 2.59 -10.43
C ILE A 58 10.94 3.59 -11.47
N VAL A 59 12.16 4.08 -11.35
CA VAL A 59 12.78 4.98 -12.34
C VAL A 59 12.87 4.31 -13.72
N HIS A 60 13.23 3.03 -13.77
CA HIS A 60 13.23 2.27 -15.02
C HIS A 60 11.82 2.19 -15.62
N LEU A 61 10.82 1.82 -14.82
CA LEU A 61 9.42 1.73 -15.26
C LEU A 61 8.86 3.07 -15.74
N LEU A 62 9.13 4.16 -15.02
CA LEU A 62 8.69 5.50 -15.41
C LEU A 62 9.29 5.94 -16.75
N ARG A 63 10.59 5.65 -16.98
CA ARG A 63 11.24 5.93 -18.27
C ARG A 63 10.60 5.13 -19.41
N GLN A 64 10.29 3.85 -19.19
CA GLN A 64 9.58 3.03 -20.17
C GLN A 64 8.16 3.56 -20.43
N ALA A 65 7.40 3.89 -19.38
CA ALA A 65 6.05 4.45 -19.49
C ALA A 65 6.05 5.79 -20.23
N ARG A 66 7.01 6.67 -19.96
CA ARG A 66 7.17 7.92 -20.71
C ARG A 66 7.47 7.67 -22.19
N ALA A 67 8.34 6.71 -22.50
CA ALA A 67 8.66 6.36 -23.87
C ALA A 67 7.45 5.81 -24.66
N LEU A 68 6.46 5.20 -23.99
CA LEU A 68 5.21 4.75 -24.63
C LEU A 68 4.27 5.93 -24.98
N GLY A 69 4.14 6.92 -24.08
CA GLY A 69 3.18 8.02 -24.24
C GLY A 69 3.72 9.23 -25.01
N ALA A 70 5.01 9.52 -24.88
CA ALA A 70 5.68 10.63 -25.55
C ALA A 70 7.13 10.24 -25.92
N PRO A 71 7.33 9.49 -27.03
CA PRO A 71 8.65 9.09 -27.49
C PRO A 71 9.58 10.29 -27.69
N GLY A 72 10.81 10.21 -27.17
CA GLY A 72 11.81 11.27 -27.27
C GLY A 72 11.76 12.32 -26.15
N THR A 73 10.74 12.30 -25.29
CA THR A 73 10.65 13.18 -24.11
C THR A 73 11.25 12.48 -22.90
N SER A 74 12.25 13.11 -22.25
CA SER A 74 12.80 12.64 -20.98
C SER A 74 12.04 13.21 -19.79
N ILE A 75 11.96 12.42 -18.72
CA ILE A 75 11.52 12.90 -17.41
C ILE A 75 12.66 13.71 -16.79
N GLU A 76 12.34 14.90 -16.32
CA GLU A 76 13.26 15.84 -15.65
C GLU A 76 12.81 16.14 -14.22
N ARG A 77 11.53 15.89 -13.91
CA ARG A 77 10.85 16.29 -12.68
C ARG A 77 9.99 15.16 -12.13
N LEU A 78 9.94 15.06 -10.81
CA LEU A 78 9.09 14.13 -10.09
C LEU A 78 8.13 14.89 -9.16
N VAL A 79 6.84 14.59 -9.27
CA VAL A 79 5.86 14.87 -8.21
C VAL A 79 5.45 13.57 -7.56
N TYR A 80 5.30 13.58 -6.24
CA TYR A 80 4.78 12.45 -5.49
C TYR A 80 3.59 12.88 -4.64
N VAL A 81 2.49 12.13 -4.67
CA VAL A 81 1.32 12.32 -3.80
C VAL A 81 1.17 11.08 -2.92
N GLY A 82 1.21 11.25 -1.61
CA GLY A 82 1.13 10.16 -0.63
C GLY A 82 0.53 10.57 0.72
N ASP A 83 0.50 9.64 1.68
CA ASP A 83 -0.13 9.84 2.98
C ASP A 83 0.84 9.82 4.17
N THR A 84 2.05 9.29 4.00
CA THR A 84 3.01 9.15 5.10
C THR A 84 4.37 9.77 4.82
N ARG A 85 4.84 10.62 5.74
CA ARG A 85 6.19 11.21 5.66
C ARG A 85 7.28 10.14 5.64
N MET A 86 7.12 9.08 6.44
CA MET A 86 8.14 8.04 6.58
C MET A 86 8.22 7.12 5.36
N SER A 87 7.10 6.55 4.88
CA SER A 87 7.15 5.61 3.75
C SER A 87 7.22 6.35 2.42
N ASP A 88 6.24 7.22 2.13
CA ASP A 88 6.16 7.95 0.87
C ASP A 88 7.27 8.98 0.73
N GLY A 89 7.60 9.71 1.80
CA GLY A 89 8.70 10.69 1.77
C GLY A 89 10.06 10.04 1.49
N THR A 90 10.35 8.87 2.09
CA THR A 90 11.58 8.13 1.79
C THR A 90 11.57 7.54 0.39
N ALA A 91 10.45 6.98 -0.07
CA ALA A 91 10.32 6.47 -1.44
C ALA A 91 10.55 7.58 -2.47
N PHE A 92 9.89 8.73 -2.29
CA PHE A 92 10.08 9.94 -3.09
C PHE A 92 11.56 10.36 -3.15
N ALA A 93 12.22 10.51 -2.01
CA ALA A 93 13.62 10.94 -1.95
C ALA A 93 14.53 9.95 -2.70
N ASN A 94 14.30 8.64 -2.53
CA ASN A 94 15.07 7.62 -3.23
C ASN A 94 14.83 7.63 -4.75
N ILE A 95 13.59 7.86 -5.20
CA ILE A 95 13.24 7.93 -6.63
C ILE A 95 13.86 9.17 -7.27
N CYS A 96 13.78 10.34 -6.61
CA CYS A 96 14.48 11.55 -7.06
C CYS A 96 15.99 11.30 -7.22
N ARG A 97 16.62 10.67 -6.21
CA ARG A 97 18.05 10.34 -6.24
C ARG A 97 18.40 9.38 -7.37
N ALA A 98 17.63 8.30 -7.54
CA ALA A 98 17.87 7.31 -8.59
C ALA A 98 17.58 7.84 -10.00
N GLY A 99 16.62 8.76 -10.12
CA GLY A 99 16.23 9.40 -11.37
C GLY A 99 17.15 10.54 -11.80
N GLY A 100 17.78 11.21 -10.83
CA GLY A 100 18.45 12.49 -11.04
C GLY A 100 17.43 13.59 -11.36
N TRP A 101 16.29 13.59 -10.67
CA TRP A 101 15.16 14.50 -10.93
C TRP A 101 14.96 15.48 -9.79
N ALA A 102 14.64 16.73 -10.12
CA ALA A 102 14.10 17.67 -9.16
C ALA A 102 12.71 17.17 -8.70
N GLY A 103 12.42 17.32 -7.41
CA GLY A 103 11.27 16.67 -6.80
C GLY A 103 10.44 17.57 -5.89
N LEU A 104 9.11 17.47 -6.00
CA LEU A 104 8.16 18.01 -5.01
C LEU A 104 7.20 16.89 -4.58
N ALA A 105 7.04 16.67 -3.28
CA ALA A 105 6.07 15.68 -2.77
C ALA A 105 5.00 16.34 -1.92
N PHE A 106 3.73 16.02 -2.19
CA PHE A 106 2.63 16.29 -1.29
C PHE A 106 2.38 15.08 -0.39
N ILE A 107 2.40 15.29 0.92
CA ILE A 107 2.02 14.27 1.90
C ILE A 107 0.82 14.76 2.70
N GLY A 108 -0.32 14.10 2.53
CA GLY A 108 -1.60 14.48 3.13
C GLY A 108 -2.06 13.54 4.24
N ALA A 109 -2.49 14.07 5.37
CA ALA A 109 -3.20 13.30 6.39
C ALA A 109 -4.19 14.19 7.14
N GLU A 110 -5.47 13.87 7.08
CA GLU A 110 -6.51 14.63 7.78
C GLU A 110 -6.30 14.55 9.30
N ARG A 111 -6.37 15.70 9.99
CA ARG A 111 -6.23 15.80 11.45
C ARG A 111 -7.20 16.81 12.03
N ASP A 112 -7.65 16.58 13.27
CA ASP A 112 -8.55 17.48 14.00
C ASP A 112 -7.90 18.79 14.48
N GLU A 113 -6.72 19.13 13.97
CA GLU A 113 -5.99 20.37 14.21
C GLU A 113 -6.37 21.44 13.16
N PRO A 114 -6.16 22.75 13.42
CA PRO A 114 -6.33 23.79 12.41
C PRO A 114 -5.50 23.50 11.14
N ALA A 115 -6.02 23.92 9.98
CA ALA A 115 -5.35 23.71 8.70
C ALA A 115 -3.91 24.24 8.74
N HIS A 116 -2.95 23.39 8.44
CA HIS A 116 -1.53 23.67 8.52
C HIS A 116 -0.77 22.97 7.40
N VAL A 117 0.23 23.69 6.89
CA VAL A 117 1.18 23.22 5.90
C VAL A 117 2.59 23.48 6.43
N GLU A 118 3.44 22.47 6.33
CA GLU A 118 4.86 22.55 6.60
C GLU A 118 5.62 22.20 5.31
N VAL A 119 6.56 23.07 4.92
CA VAL A 119 7.44 22.83 3.76
C VAL A 119 8.83 22.48 4.28
N VAL A 120 9.30 21.28 3.94
CA VAL A 120 10.56 20.72 4.45
C VAL A 120 11.47 20.37 3.28
N ALA A 121 12.66 20.95 3.23
CA ALA A 121 13.69 20.49 2.29
C ALA A 121 14.18 19.10 2.71
N VAL A 122 14.32 18.18 1.76
CA VAL A 122 14.94 16.88 2.02
C VAL A 122 16.44 17.10 2.16
N GLU A 123 17.01 16.70 3.30
CA GLU A 123 18.44 16.87 3.58
C GLU A 123 19.27 16.26 2.44
N GLN A 124 20.15 17.10 1.89
CA GLN A 124 21.13 16.69 0.89
C GLN A 124 22.29 16.02 1.64
N ASP A 125 22.46 14.72 1.46
CA ASP A 125 23.83 14.19 1.48
C ASP A 125 24.56 14.79 0.26
N ASP A 126 25.88 14.98 0.34
CA ASP A 126 26.77 15.57 -0.69
C ASP A 126 26.68 14.91 -2.11
N ILE A 127 25.76 13.96 -2.30
CA ILE A 127 25.53 13.12 -3.46
C ILE A 127 24.14 13.36 -4.11
N LEU A 128 23.27 14.24 -3.60
CA LEU A 128 22.04 14.61 -4.33
C LEU A 128 22.32 15.75 -5.33
N PRO A 129 22.28 15.50 -6.65
CA PRO A 129 22.46 16.56 -7.65
C PRO A 129 21.21 17.44 -7.86
N CYS A 130 20.08 17.16 -7.20
CA CYS A 130 18.80 17.80 -7.47
C CYS A 130 18.02 18.16 -6.21
N GLU A 131 17.31 19.28 -6.24
CA GLU A 131 16.47 19.78 -5.16
C GLU A 131 15.24 18.88 -4.94
N ALA A 132 14.95 18.54 -3.68
CA ALA A 132 13.79 17.74 -3.29
C ALA A 132 13.10 18.37 -2.06
N THR A 133 11.78 18.55 -2.15
CA THR A 133 11.00 19.23 -1.10
C THR A 133 9.75 18.43 -0.77
N LEU A 134 9.42 18.36 0.53
CA LEU A 134 8.18 17.81 1.05
C LEU A 134 7.22 18.96 1.41
N TYR A 135 5.99 18.86 0.94
CA TYR A 135 4.85 19.70 1.30
C TYR A 135 3.91 18.85 2.16
N LEU A 136 4.00 19.02 3.47
CA LEU A 136 3.26 18.25 4.46
C LEU A 136 1.99 19.00 4.83
N ALA A 137 0.83 18.42 4.56
CA ALA A 137 -0.47 19.06 4.82
C ALA A 137 -1.35 18.19 5.72
N ASN A 138 -2.04 18.83 6.66
CA ASN A 138 -3.03 18.15 7.50
C ASN A 138 -4.47 18.18 6.92
N ARG A 139 -4.60 18.59 5.66
CA ARG A 139 -5.85 18.66 4.88
C ARG A 139 -5.59 18.17 3.47
N TRP A 140 -6.43 17.27 2.95
CA TRP A 140 -6.34 16.85 1.55
C TRP A 140 -6.71 17.97 0.57
N ALA A 141 -7.55 18.92 0.99
CA ALA A 141 -7.90 20.12 0.22
C ALA A 141 -6.66 20.98 -0.13
N ALA A 142 -5.60 20.91 0.67
CA ALA A 142 -4.34 21.64 0.40
C ALA A 142 -3.60 21.14 -0.85
N LEU A 143 -4.04 20.05 -1.48
CA LEU A 143 -3.44 19.59 -2.74
C LEU A 143 -3.63 20.62 -3.87
N ALA A 144 -4.71 21.42 -3.83
CA ALA A 144 -4.89 22.55 -4.75
C ALA A 144 -3.87 23.68 -4.50
N ASP A 145 -3.56 23.97 -3.23
CA ASP A 145 -2.53 24.94 -2.85
C ASP A 145 -1.13 24.43 -3.22
N PHE A 146 -0.91 23.12 -3.14
CA PHE A 146 0.33 22.48 -3.60
C PHE A 146 0.54 22.64 -5.11
N ASP A 147 -0.51 22.52 -5.92
CA ASP A 147 -0.42 22.80 -7.36
C ASP A 147 -0.03 24.27 -7.63
N HIS A 148 -0.59 25.21 -6.86
CA HIS A 148 -0.18 26.61 -6.93
C HIS A 148 1.28 26.81 -6.52
N PHE A 149 1.70 26.18 -5.43
CA PHE A 149 3.09 26.18 -4.95
C PHE A 149 4.05 25.64 -6.02
N CYS A 150 3.70 24.54 -6.71
CA CYS A 150 4.51 24.03 -7.82
C CYS A 150 4.72 25.09 -8.92
N HIS A 151 3.66 25.81 -9.29
CA HIS A 151 3.75 26.89 -10.28
C HIS A 151 4.63 28.05 -9.78
N GLU A 152 4.49 28.48 -8.54
CA GLU A 152 5.32 29.55 -7.95
C GLU A 152 6.81 29.19 -7.88
N GLN A 153 7.13 27.92 -7.64
CA GLN A 153 8.50 27.39 -7.68
C GLN A 153 9.04 27.19 -9.11
N GLY A 154 8.26 27.53 -10.15
CA GLY A 154 8.66 27.29 -11.54
C GLY A 154 8.77 25.80 -11.88
N PHE A 155 7.92 24.96 -11.27
CA PHE A 155 7.89 23.52 -11.42
C PHE A 155 6.66 23.08 -12.25
N PRO A 156 6.71 23.16 -13.60
CA PRO A 156 5.56 22.84 -14.44
C PRO A 156 5.27 21.33 -14.45
N LEU A 157 3.98 20.98 -14.40
CA LEU A 157 3.49 19.60 -14.49
C LEU A 157 3.16 19.22 -15.94
N ASP A 158 4.18 19.30 -16.81
CA ASP A 158 4.08 19.07 -18.26
C ASP A 158 4.58 17.66 -18.67
N GLU A 159 4.81 17.43 -19.97
CA GLU A 159 5.31 16.16 -20.51
C GLU A 159 6.68 15.71 -19.99
N ARG A 160 7.42 16.57 -19.30
CA ARG A 160 8.72 16.22 -18.68
C ARG A 160 8.59 15.89 -17.19
N THR A 161 7.37 15.92 -16.67
CA THR A 161 7.07 15.60 -15.27
C THR A 161 6.43 14.22 -15.17
N ALA A 162 6.91 13.42 -14.23
CA ALA A 162 6.24 12.22 -13.76
C ALA A 162 5.55 12.52 -12.43
N VAL A 163 4.29 12.12 -12.29
CA VAL A 163 3.53 12.21 -11.05
C VAL A 163 3.27 10.80 -10.56
N ILE A 164 3.80 10.49 -9.39
CA ILE A 164 3.50 9.27 -8.67
C ILE A 164 2.32 9.53 -7.73
N VAL A 165 1.33 8.65 -7.76
CA VAL A 165 0.20 8.64 -6.84
C VAL A 165 0.25 7.34 -6.05
N ASP A 166 0.45 7.44 -4.74
CA ASP A 166 0.23 6.31 -3.86
C ASP A 166 -1.27 5.91 -3.86
N LEU A 167 -1.58 4.63 -3.76
CA LEU A 167 -2.96 4.17 -3.81
C LEU A 167 -3.61 4.07 -2.43
N ASP A 168 -3.04 3.26 -1.54
CA ASP A 168 -3.69 2.94 -0.27
C ASP A 168 -3.58 4.09 0.71
N LYS A 169 -4.73 4.56 1.21
CA LYS A 169 -4.83 5.73 2.11
C LYS A 169 -4.48 7.07 1.45
N THR A 170 -4.28 7.06 0.13
CA THR A 170 -4.03 8.24 -0.69
C THR A 170 -5.12 8.37 -1.76
N ALA A 171 -5.04 7.62 -2.87
CA ALA A 171 -6.10 7.58 -3.89
C ALA A 171 -7.38 6.90 -3.39
N PHE A 172 -7.22 5.82 -2.62
CA PHE A 172 -8.29 5.10 -1.92
C PHE A 172 -8.28 5.47 -0.45
N GLY A 173 -9.42 5.87 0.07
CA GLY A 173 -9.66 6.03 1.49
C GLY A 173 -8.65 6.91 2.21
N ALA A 174 -8.57 8.19 1.81
CA ALA A 174 -7.71 9.23 2.37
C ALA A 174 -7.39 9.06 3.87
N ARG A 175 -6.09 9.09 4.20
CA ARG A 175 -5.57 9.00 5.56
C ARG A 175 -6.20 10.05 6.47
N GLY A 176 -6.70 9.59 7.62
CA GLY A 176 -7.39 10.42 8.61
C GLY A 176 -8.85 10.73 8.28
N ARG A 177 -9.31 10.39 7.05
CA ARG A 177 -10.67 10.68 6.57
C ARG A 177 -11.49 9.40 6.36
N ASN A 178 -10.92 8.40 5.67
CA ASN A 178 -11.62 7.16 5.29
C ASN A 178 -10.73 5.90 5.40
N ASP A 179 -9.46 6.02 5.81
CA ASP A 179 -8.54 4.89 5.87
C ASP A 179 -8.93 3.80 6.88
N HIS A 180 -9.78 4.13 7.86
CA HIS A 180 -10.32 3.18 8.81
C HIS A 180 -11.15 2.08 8.11
N VAL A 181 -11.80 2.36 6.98
CA VAL A 181 -12.56 1.35 6.22
C VAL A 181 -11.62 0.33 5.58
N ILE A 182 -10.48 0.77 5.06
CA ILE A 182 -9.40 -0.10 4.56
C ILE A 182 -8.86 -0.98 5.69
N ASN A 183 -8.59 -0.39 6.87
CA ASN A 183 -8.11 -1.13 8.04
C ASN A 183 -9.13 -2.20 8.47
N ARG A 184 -10.44 -1.88 8.48
CA ARG A 184 -11.50 -2.85 8.80
C ARG A 184 -11.61 -3.97 7.76
N ALA A 185 -11.41 -3.68 6.47
CA ALA A 185 -11.37 -4.71 5.43
C ALA A 185 -10.27 -5.75 5.71
N ARG A 186 -9.09 -5.27 6.12
CA ARG A 186 -7.96 -6.13 6.48
C ARG A 186 -8.25 -6.98 7.71
N VAL A 187 -8.76 -6.39 8.79
CA VAL A 187 -9.12 -7.13 10.02
C VAL A 187 -10.19 -8.18 9.74
N GLU A 188 -11.22 -7.82 8.97
CA GLU A 188 -12.26 -8.76 8.53
C GLU A 188 -11.68 -9.93 7.74
N ALA A 189 -10.73 -9.68 6.85
CA ALA A 189 -10.08 -10.72 6.08
C ALA A 189 -9.28 -11.70 6.95
N VAL A 190 -8.57 -11.21 7.98
CA VAL A 190 -7.91 -12.11 8.93
C VAL A 190 -8.96 -12.93 9.68
N ARG A 191 -10.04 -12.31 10.15
CA ARG A 191 -11.13 -13.01 10.87
C ARG A 191 -11.77 -14.10 10.04
N ARG A 192 -12.09 -13.84 8.76
CA ARG A 192 -12.61 -14.85 7.83
C ARG A 192 -11.63 -16.00 7.66
N THR A 193 -10.36 -15.68 7.40
CA THR A 193 -9.33 -16.70 7.19
C THR A 193 -9.12 -17.59 8.42
N VAL A 194 -9.00 -16.99 9.60
CA VAL A 194 -8.82 -17.72 10.85
C VAL A 194 -10.09 -18.50 11.23
N GLY A 195 -11.26 -17.88 11.08
CA GLY A 195 -12.56 -18.50 11.34
C GLY A 195 -12.83 -19.70 10.44
N ASP A 196 -12.55 -19.60 9.13
CA ASP A 196 -12.71 -20.71 8.18
C ASP A 196 -11.79 -21.90 8.51
N LEU A 197 -10.61 -21.63 9.10
CA LEU A 197 -9.63 -22.65 9.45
C LEU A 197 -9.86 -23.31 10.81
N LEU A 198 -10.42 -22.57 11.78
CA LEU A 198 -10.66 -23.05 13.14
C LEU A 198 -12.11 -23.51 13.36
N GLY A 199 -13.06 -23.06 12.54
CA GLY A 199 -14.47 -23.38 12.67
C GLY A 199 -15.02 -22.98 14.05
N ASP A 200 -15.74 -23.90 14.69
CA ASP A 200 -16.44 -23.66 15.97
C ASP A 200 -15.49 -23.35 17.14
N SER A 201 -14.19 -23.63 17.02
CA SER A 201 -13.22 -23.31 18.08
C SER A 201 -12.69 -21.87 18.01
N PHE A 202 -13.11 -21.08 17.01
CA PHE A 202 -12.67 -19.69 16.88
C PHE A 202 -13.34 -18.78 17.90
N ASP A 203 -12.54 -18.12 18.75
CA ASP A 203 -12.98 -17.01 19.61
C ASP A 203 -12.65 -15.66 18.94
N PRO A 204 -13.66 -14.94 18.41
CA PRO A 204 -13.42 -13.68 17.73
C PRO A 204 -12.97 -12.54 18.66
N LEU A 205 -13.33 -12.58 19.95
CA LEU A 205 -12.98 -11.54 20.92
C LEU A 205 -11.53 -11.69 21.37
N ALA A 206 -11.11 -12.93 21.65
CA ALA A 206 -9.72 -13.24 21.96
C ALA A 206 -8.80 -12.89 20.78
N PHE A 207 -9.22 -13.24 19.56
CA PHE A 207 -8.52 -12.86 18.33
C PHE A 207 -8.35 -11.34 18.21
N GLN A 208 -9.43 -10.57 18.36
CA GLN A 208 -9.39 -9.11 18.24
C GLN A 208 -8.44 -8.50 19.26
N THR A 209 -8.48 -9.00 20.50
CA THR A 209 -7.58 -8.56 21.57
C THR A 209 -6.11 -8.80 21.23
N ALA A 210 -5.78 -9.99 20.71
CA ALA A 210 -4.42 -10.32 20.29
C ALA A 210 -3.95 -9.44 19.13
N TYR A 211 -4.81 -9.26 18.11
CA TYR A 211 -4.51 -8.44 16.95
C TYR A 211 -4.24 -6.98 17.35
N ASP A 212 -5.13 -6.37 18.14
CA ASP A 212 -5.00 -4.97 18.56
C ASP A 212 -3.81 -4.74 19.48
N ARG A 213 -3.40 -5.75 20.25
CA ARG A 213 -2.19 -5.70 21.07
C ARG A 213 -0.93 -5.74 20.22
N LEU A 214 -0.83 -6.73 19.33
CA LEU A 214 0.38 -7.03 18.54
C LEU A 214 0.56 -6.13 17.31
N ASN A 215 -0.48 -5.42 16.86
CA ASN A 215 -0.40 -4.42 15.78
C ASN A 215 0.18 -3.06 16.22
N ARG A 216 0.64 -2.94 17.48
CA ARG A 216 1.22 -1.69 17.99
C ARG A 216 2.69 -1.56 17.58
N ALA A 217 3.14 -0.31 17.41
CA ALA A 217 4.52 0.03 17.05
C ALA A 217 5.58 -0.66 17.92
N GLU A 218 5.28 -0.89 19.21
CA GLU A 218 6.17 -1.60 20.16
C GLU A 218 6.52 -3.03 19.69
N PHE A 219 5.65 -3.68 18.92
CA PHE A 219 5.83 -5.03 18.39
C PHE A 219 6.29 -5.05 16.93
N HIS A 220 6.53 -3.90 16.29
CA HIS A 220 7.02 -3.86 14.90
C HIS A 220 8.39 -4.54 14.72
N PRO A 221 9.35 -4.49 15.67
CA PRO A 221 10.59 -5.26 15.55
C PRO A 221 10.34 -6.77 15.47
N PHE A 222 9.35 -7.28 16.21
CA PHE A 222 8.98 -8.70 16.24
C PHE A 222 8.18 -9.11 14.99
N THR A 223 7.19 -8.31 14.62
CA THR A 223 6.28 -8.59 13.49
C THR A 223 6.82 -8.12 12.14
N ALA A 224 7.98 -7.45 12.12
CA ALA A 224 8.56 -6.76 10.97
C ALA A 224 7.61 -5.74 10.31
N ASP A 225 6.64 -5.20 11.06
CA ASP A 225 5.51 -4.40 10.53
C ASP A 225 4.82 -5.10 9.34
N ASN A 226 4.73 -6.44 9.39
CA ASN A 226 4.19 -7.28 8.34
C ASN A 226 2.85 -7.88 8.77
N GLN A 227 1.80 -7.56 8.02
CA GLN A 227 0.44 -7.99 8.33
C GLN A 227 0.23 -9.49 8.13
N ASP A 228 0.97 -10.14 7.22
CA ASP A 228 0.93 -11.61 7.09
C ASP A 228 1.48 -12.28 8.35
N TYR A 229 2.56 -11.72 8.90
CA TYR A 229 3.21 -12.23 10.09
C TYR A 229 2.29 -12.07 11.30
N LEU A 230 1.69 -10.89 11.46
CA LEU A 230 0.68 -10.63 12.49
C LEU A 230 -0.52 -11.57 12.36
N ALA A 231 -1.10 -11.71 11.16
CA ALA A 231 -2.23 -12.60 10.92
C ALA A 231 -1.91 -14.06 11.26
N TYR A 232 -0.69 -14.52 10.91
CA TYR A 232 -0.23 -15.85 11.27
C TYR A 232 -0.03 -16.01 12.78
N ILE A 233 0.58 -15.04 13.47
CA ILE A 233 0.73 -15.08 14.93
C ILE A 233 -0.65 -15.19 15.58
N CYS A 234 -1.63 -14.40 15.15
CA CYS A 234 -2.99 -14.48 15.64
C CYS A 234 -3.66 -15.85 15.35
N LEU A 235 -3.40 -16.47 14.20
CA LEU A 235 -3.86 -17.83 13.90
C LEU A 235 -3.31 -18.85 14.90
N ILE A 236 -2.01 -18.76 15.21
CA ILE A 236 -1.37 -19.67 16.17
C ILE A 236 -1.88 -19.43 17.60
N LEU A 237 -2.08 -18.18 18.02
CA LEU A 237 -2.69 -17.88 19.32
C LEU A 237 -4.13 -18.42 19.39
N ALA A 238 -4.91 -18.25 18.33
CA ALA A 238 -6.29 -18.75 18.26
C ALA A 238 -6.37 -20.29 18.21
N SER A 239 -5.31 -20.97 17.77
CA SER A 239 -5.21 -22.44 17.83
C SER A 239 -4.98 -22.99 19.25
N GLY A 240 -4.59 -22.13 20.20
CA GLY A 240 -4.22 -22.51 21.56
C GLY A 240 -2.80 -23.07 21.72
N LEU A 241 -1.99 -23.12 20.65
CA LEU A 241 -0.59 -23.56 20.73
C LEU A 241 0.28 -22.59 21.56
N TYR A 242 -0.06 -21.30 21.50
CA TYR A 242 0.53 -20.21 22.28
C TYR A 242 -0.57 -19.42 22.98
N GLU A 243 -0.21 -18.80 24.10
CA GLU A 243 -1.03 -17.81 24.79
C GLU A 243 -0.44 -16.39 24.58
N LEU A 244 -1.31 -15.38 24.53
CA LEU A 244 -0.92 -14.00 24.23
C LEU A 244 0.03 -13.41 25.27
N GLU A 245 -0.32 -13.49 26.55
CA GLU A 245 0.47 -12.83 27.62
C GLU A 245 1.88 -13.45 27.77
N PRO A 246 2.05 -14.79 27.76
CA PRO A 246 3.38 -15.38 27.71
C PRO A 246 4.19 -14.95 26.48
N LEU A 247 3.60 -14.93 25.28
CA LEU A 247 4.28 -14.48 24.07
C LEU A 247 4.75 -13.03 24.20
N VAL A 248 3.88 -12.14 24.68
CA VAL A 248 4.22 -10.73 24.92
C VAL A 248 5.39 -10.60 25.90
N ALA A 249 5.41 -11.39 26.96
CA ALA A 249 6.52 -11.39 27.93
C ALA A 249 7.84 -11.87 27.30
N GLU A 250 7.81 -12.89 26.44
CA GLU A 250 8.98 -13.37 25.71
C GLU A 250 9.53 -12.31 24.74
N VAL A 251 8.65 -11.61 24.03
CA VAL A 251 9.04 -10.52 23.11
C VAL A 251 9.67 -9.37 23.88
N HIS A 252 9.05 -8.91 24.97
CA HIS A 252 9.61 -7.85 25.82
C HIS A 252 10.94 -8.24 26.46
N ALA A 253 11.12 -9.51 26.79
CA ALA A 253 12.38 -10.02 27.33
C ALA A 253 13.46 -10.23 26.25
N GLY A 254 13.14 -10.03 24.97
CA GLY A 254 14.04 -10.27 23.84
C GLY A 254 14.35 -11.75 23.59
N ARG A 255 13.60 -12.68 24.20
CA ARG A 255 13.73 -14.12 23.97
C ARG A 255 13.05 -14.55 22.68
N MET A 256 11.96 -13.87 22.32
CA MET A 256 11.25 -13.99 21.05
C MET A 256 11.40 -12.69 20.26
N ALA A 257 12.52 -12.51 19.59
CA ALA A 257 12.88 -11.23 18.98
C ALA A 257 12.32 -11.04 17.57
N THR A 258 12.14 -12.12 16.80
CA THR A 258 11.70 -12.03 15.39
C THR A 258 10.60 -13.04 15.05
N PHE A 259 9.86 -12.74 13.99
CA PHE A 259 8.86 -13.66 13.44
C PHE A 259 9.47 -14.98 12.97
N GLU A 260 10.68 -14.96 12.41
CA GLU A 260 11.37 -16.17 11.94
C GLU A 260 11.68 -17.13 13.10
N GLN A 261 12.00 -16.60 14.28
CA GLN A 261 12.15 -17.41 15.50
C GLN A 261 10.80 -18.03 15.89
N PHE A 262 9.74 -17.21 15.92
CA PHE A 262 8.40 -17.66 16.30
C PHE A 262 7.89 -18.78 15.39
N ILE A 263 7.97 -18.59 14.07
CA ILE A 263 7.44 -19.58 13.13
C ILE A 263 8.27 -20.88 13.13
N ALA A 264 9.57 -20.81 13.42
CA ALA A 264 10.42 -21.99 13.59
C ALA A 264 10.03 -22.78 14.85
N GLU A 265 9.80 -22.12 15.99
CA GLU A 265 9.32 -22.80 17.20
C GLU A 265 7.94 -23.45 17.00
N VAL A 266 7.08 -22.83 16.19
CA VAL A 266 5.79 -23.43 15.81
C VAL A 266 5.99 -24.66 14.92
N ASP A 267 6.96 -24.64 14.00
CA ASP A 267 7.27 -25.79 13.13
C ASP A 267 7.78 -26.99 13.93
N ASP A 268 8.64 -26.76 14.93
CA ASP A 268 9.09 -27.80 15.88
C ASP A 268 7.92 -28.46 16.62
N ARG A 269 6.83 -27.71 16.84
CA ARG A 269 5.61 -28.15 17.51
C ARG A 269 4.45 -28.43 16.54
N ALA A 270 4.70 -28.49 15.24
CA ALA A 270 3.64 -28.61 14.23
C ALA A 270 2.79 -29.90 14.37
N ALA A 271 3.30 -30.91 15.07
CA ALA A 271 2.56 -32.12 15.43
C ALA A 271 1.35 -31.85 16.37
N GLU A 272 1.42 -30.81 17.21
CA GLU A 272 0.37 -30.41 18.14
C GLU A 272 -0.80 -29.69 17.44
N LEU A 273 -0.58 -29.17 16.23
CA LEU A 273 -1.62 -28.48 15.47
C LEU A 273 -2.68 -29.46 14.91
N PRO A 274 -3.95 -29.02 14.80
CA PRO A 274 -4.96 -29.69 13.97
C PRO A 274 -4.47 -29.93 12.53
N ALA A 275 -4.99 -30.96 11.86
CA ALA A 275 -4.51 -31.37 10.54
C ALA A 275 -4.59 -30.25 9.47
N ASP A 276 -5.68 -29.49 9.47
CA ASP A 276 -5.89 -28.39 8.53
C ASP A 276 -4.93 -27.23 8.81
N LEU A 277 -4.74 -26.88 10.10
CA LEU A 277 -3.76 -25.87 10.50
C LEU A 277 -2.32 -26.29 10.23
N ARG A 278 -1.99 -27.57 10.40
CA ARG A 278 -0.67 -28.10 10.05
C ARG A 278 -0.40 -27.99 8.55
N THR A 279 -1.43 -28.14 7.71
CA THR A 279 -1.30 -27.99 6.26
C THR A 279 -1.05 -26.53 5.87
N ILE A 280 -1.80 -25.59 6.44
CA ILE A 280 -1.57 -24.17 6.14
C ILE A 280 -0.25 -23.66 6.73
N HIS A 281 0.11 -24.10 7.93
CA HIS A 281 1.39 -23.80 8.55
C HIS A 281 2.56 -24.19 7.64
N ARG A 282 2.59 -25.44 7.13
CA ARG A 282 3.65 -25.89 6.21
C ARG A 282 3.77 -25.02 4.96
N GLN A 283 2.65 -24.57 4.40
CA GLN A 283 2.66 -23.70 3.22
C GLN A 283 3.23 -22.30 3.54
N ILE A 284 2.85 -21.73 4.68
CA ILE A 284 3.34 -20.42 5.13
C ILE A 284 4.83 -20.52 5.45
N TYR A 285 5.23 -21.53 6.21
CA TYR A 285 6.62 -21.76 6.58
C TYR A 285 7.53 -21.93 5.36
N ALA A 286 7.12 -22.74 4.38
CA ALA A 286 7.87 -22.89 3.13
C ALA A 286 8.08 -21.55 2.40
N ARG A 287 7.04 -20.71 2.30
CA ARG A 287 7.14 -19.39 1.68
C ARG A 287 8.05 -18.43 2.46
N VAL A 288 8.02 -18.49 3.79
CA VAL A 288 8.95 -17.72 4.64
C VAL A 288 10.39 -18.16 4.38
N GLN A 289 10.65 -19.47 4.28
CA GLN A 289 11.98 -19.99 3.93
C GLN A 289 12.44 -19.57 2.53
N GLU A 290 11.51 -19.39 1.59
CA GLU A 290 11.76 -18.87 0.25
C GLU A 290 11.94 -17.33 0.21
N GLY A 291 11.71 -16.63 1.33
CA GLY A 291 11.81 -15.18 1.42
C GLY A 291 10.61 -14.42 0.83
N ASP A 292 9.45 -15.07 0.69
CA ASP A 292 8.22 -14.44 0.26
C ASP A 292 7.79 -13.38 1.28
N PRO A 293 7.66 -12.09 0.89
CA PRO A 293 7.27 -11.03 1.82
C PRO A 293 5.81 -11.14 2.29
N THR A 294 4.96 -11.92 1.61
CA THR A 294 3.51 -12.04 1.87
C THR A 294 3.08 -13.51 1.92
N PRO A 295 3.61 -14.30 2.89
CA PRO A 295 3.51 -15.76 2.86
C PRO A 295 2.10 -16.31 3.14
N PHE A 296 1.19 -15.51 3.70
CA PHE A 296 -0.15 -15.95 4.11
C PHE A 296 -1.18 -15.70 2.99
N LYS A 297 -1.02 -16.41 1.86
CA LYS A 297 -1.82 -16.19 0.63
C LYS A 297 -3.35 -16.27 0.83
N PRO A 298 -3.92 -17.26 1.54
CA PRO A 298 -5.36 -17.29 1.81
C PRO A 298 -5.91 -16.02 2.46
N PHE A 299 -5.15 -15.44 3.40
CA PHE A 299 -5.51 -14.17 4.03
C PHE A 299 -5.53 -13.03 3.01
N ARG A 300 -4.54 -12.95 2.12
CA ARG A 300 -4.47 -11.90 1.10
C ARG A 300 -5.64 -11.98 0.11
N TYR A 301 -6.04 -13.18 -0.32
CA TYR A 301 -7.24 -13.34 -1.14
C TYR A 301 -8.52 -12.91 -0.42
N ASN A 302 -8.64 -13.21 0.87
CA ASN A 302 -9.75 -12.70 1.69
C ASN A 302 -9.68 -11.17 1.86
N GLU A 303 -8.49 -10.57 1.92
CA GLU A 303 -8.32 -9.12 1.95
C GLU A 303 -8.78 -8.47 0.65
N TYR A 304 -8.48 -9.08 -0.50
CA TYR A 304 -9.02 -8.65 -1.78
C TYR A 304 -10.56 -8.65 -1.75
N ARG A 305 -11.18 -9.77 -1.37
CA ARG A 305 -12.66 -9.89 -1.32
C ARG A 305 -13.28 -8.88 -0.36
N ALA A 306 -12.75 -8.76 0.86
CA ALA A 306 -13.23 -7.83 1.87
C ALA A 306 -13.06 -6.36 1.46
N THR A 307 -12.05 -6.06 0.64
CA THR A 307 -11.82 -4.75 0.04
C THR A 307 -12.89 -4.45 -1.01
N ILE A 308 -13.09 -5.37 -1.97
CA ILE A 308 -14.10 -5.21 -3.05
C ILE A 308 -15.52 -5.10 -2.49
N GLU A 309 -15.87 -5.89 -1.49
CA GLU A 309 -17.18 -5.83 -0.82
C GLU A 309 -17.46 -4.47 -0.16
N ARG A 310 -16.42 -3.64 0.04
CA ARG A 310 -16.52 -2.29 0.60
C ARG A 310 -16.34 -1.19 -0.45
N MET A 311 -16.29 -1.51 -1.74
CA MET A 311 -16.18 -0.52 -2.82
C MET A 311 -17.49 -0.44 -3.58
N GLY A 312 -18.05 0.77 -3.74
CA GLY A 312 -19.27 1.02 -4.53
C GLY A 312 -20.51 0.21 -4.10
N HIS A 313 -20.56 -0.23 -2.84
CA HIS A 313 -21.61 -1.11 -2.31
C HIS A 313 -22.81 -0.35 -1.75
N LEU A 314 -22.64 0.93 -1.42
CA LEU A 314 -23.73 1.82 -1.00
C LEU A 314 -24.45 2.41 -2.23
N ASP A 315 -25.69 2.84 -2.04
CA ASP A 315 -26.49 3.53 -3.06
C ASP A 315 -25.99 4.96 -3.31
N ASP A 316 -26.23 5.49 -4.50
CA ASP A 316 -25.84 6.86 -4.90
C ASP A 316 -26.53 7.96 -4.06
N GLY A 317 -27.61 7.60 -3.36
CA GLY A 317 -28.32 8.47 -2.42
C GLY A 317 -27.76 8.47 -0.99
N ALA A 318 -26.74 7.65 -0.70
CA ALA A 318 -26.11 7.59 0.62
C ALA A 318 -25.51 8.95 1.00
N SER A 319 -25.55 9.28 2.29
CA SER A 319 -24.95 10.52 2.77
C SER A 319 -23.41 10.44 2.73
N VAL A 320 -22.74 11.61 2.66
CA VAL A 320 -21.28 11.70 2.77
C VAL A 320 -20.77 11.01 4.04
N ALA A 321 -21.47 11.18 5.17
CA ALA A 321 -21.09 10.56 6.43
C ALA A 321 -21.17 9.02 6.37
N GLU A 322 -22.20 8.46 5.75
CA GLU A 322 -22.33 7.01 5.59
C GLU A 322 -21.28 6.44 4.64
N LEU A 323 -20.99 7.11 3.53
CA LEU A 323 -19.93 6.72 2.61
C LEU A 323 -18.57 6.70 3.31
N LEU A 324 -18.21 7.79 3.99
CA LEU A 324 -16.94 7.88 4.72
C LEU A 324 -16.84 6.87 5.85
N GLU A 325 -17.96 6.50 6.48
CA GLU A 325 -17.99 5.52 7.56
C GLU A 325 -17.99 4.08 7.06
N LYS A 326 -18.47 3.74 5.86
CA LYS A 326 -18.71 2.32 5.50
C LYS A 326 -18.05 1.88 4.20
N GLU A 327 -17.82 2.79 3.26
CA GLU A 327 -17.31 2.50 1.93
C GLU A 327 -15.86 2.98 1.79
N ILE A 328 -15.04 2.24 1.04
CA ILE A 328 -13.74 2.72 0.60
C ILE A 328 -13.99 3.64 -0.58
N VAL A 329 -13.79 4.95 -0.38
CA VAL A 329 -14.06 5.98 -1.39
C VAL A 329 -12.78 6.40 -2.12
N ILE A 330 -12.92 6.97 -3.31
CA ILE A 330 -11.85 7.71 -3.99
C ILE A 330 -11.71 9.09 -3.35
N THR A 331 -10.47 9.48 -3.03
CA THR A 331 -10.14 10.83 -2.57
C THR A 331 -10.27 11.81 -3.74
N GLN A 332 -11.33 12.63 -3.74
CA GLN A 332 -11.65 13.49 -4.89
C GLN A 332 -10.54 14.49 -5.21
N GLU A 333 -9.87 15.06 -4.21
CA GLU A 333 -8.79 16.04 -4.40
C GLU A 333 -7.64 15.43 -5.23
N VAL A 334 -7.25 14.18 -4.92
CA VAL A 334 -6.23 13.43 -5.65
C VAL A 334 -6.68 13.17 -7.09
N ARG A 335 -7.92 12.73 -7.28
CA ARG A 335 -8.50 12.50 -8.61
C ARG A 335 -8.50 13.77 -9.46
N GLU A 336 -8.99 14.88 -8.91
CA GLU A 336 -9.11 16.14 -9.62
C GLU A 336 -7.74 16.65 -10.09
N MET A 337 -6.76 16.67 -9.20
CA MET A 337 -5.40 17.11 -9.54
C MET A 337 -4.71 16.15 -10.51
N ALA A 338 -4.87 14.84 -10.35
CA ALA A 338 -4.37 13.87 -11.31
C ALA A 338 -4.93 14.12 -12.71
N LEU A 339 -6.26 14.27 -12.85
CA LEU A 339 -6.89 14.58 -14.14
C LEU A 339 -6.37 15.89 -14.75
N LYS A 340 -6.20 16.93 -13.93
CA LYS A 340 -5.63 18.22 -14.34
C LYS A 340 -4.21 18.07 -14.86
N TRP A 341 -3.32 17.43 -14.11
CA TRP A 341 -1.91 17.24 -14.49
C TRP A 341 -1.76 16.33 -15.72
N ARG A 342 -2.61 15.31 -15.84
CA ARG A 342 -2.66 14.49 -17.07
C ARG A 342 -3.02 15.33 -18.29
N ALA A 343 -4.00 16.24 -18.17
CA ALA A 343 -4.38 17.13 -19.25
C ALA A 343 -3.26 18.12 -19.64
N GLN A 344 -2.32 18.39 -18.73
CA GLN A 344 -1.12 19.19 -18.98
C GLN A 344 0.05 18.38 -19.58
N GLY A 345 -0.08 17.06 -19.71
CA GLY A 345 0.93 16.17 -20.32
C GLY A 345 1.76 15.35 -19.34
N ALA A 346 1.58 15.56 -18.03
CA ALA A 346 2.29 14.80 -17.01
C ALA A 346 2.00 13.29 -17.11
N LEU A 347 3.01 12.47 -16.83
CA LEU A 347 2.89 11.01 -16.79
C LEU A 347 2.40 10.66 -15.40
N LEU A 348 1.19 10.14 -15.29
CA LEU A 348 0.69 9.61 -14.03
C LEU A 348 1.07 8.15 -13.86
N PHE A 349 1.46 7.77 -12.65
CA PHE A 349 1.82 6.40 -12.30
C PHE A 349 1.42 6.06 -10.86
N GLY A 350 0.75 4.92 -10.66
CA GLY A 350 0.27 4.46 -9.36
C GLY A 350 1.23 3.51 -8.67
N LEU A 351 1.50 3.72 -7.38
CA LEU A 351 2.27 2.79 -6.55
C LEU A 351 1.43 2.30 -5.37
N SER A 352 1.60 1.03 -5.00
CA SER A 352 1.03 0.50 -3.77
C SER A 352 1.91 -0.62 -3.21
N ASP A 353 2.09 -0.62 -1.89
CA ASP A 353 2.73 -1.72 -1.17
C ASP A 353 1.75 -2.88 -0.88
N LYS A 354 0.47 -2.75 -1.27
CA LYS A 354 -0.50 -3.82 -1.10
C LYS A 354 -0.09 -5.03 -1.94
N PRO A 355 -0.13 -6.24 -1.37
CA PRO A 355 0.24 -7.46 -2.09
C PRO A 355 -0.63 -7.67 -3.33
N ASP A 356 -0.06 -8.25 -4.37
CA ASP A 356 -0.77 -8.54 -5.62
C ASP A 356 -2.00 -9.43 -5.37
N GLU A 357 -1.89 -10.43 -4.48
CA GLU A 357 -3.00 -11.32 -4.12
C GLU A 357 -4.14 -10.61 -3.37
N ALA A 358 -3.85 -9.44 -2.77
CA ALA A 358 -4.84 -8.59 -2.13
C ALA A 358 -5.38 -7.49 -3.06
N SER A 359 -4.83 -7.38 -4.28
CA SER A 359 -5.10 -6.29 -5.22
C SER A 359 -5.67 -6.75 -6.55
N ILE A 360 -5.33 -7.96 -6.97
CA ILE A 360 -5.67 -8.58 -8.26
C ILE A 360 -6.48 -9.86 -7.95
N PRO A 361 -7.64 -10.06 -8.59
CA PRO A 361 -8.42 -11.27 -8.38
C PRO A 361 -7.65 -12.51 -8.87
N PRO A 362 -7.73 -13.64 -8.16
CA PRO A 362 -7.36 -14.94 -8.73
C PRO A 362 -8.25 -15.31 -9.93
N ASP A 363 -7.78 -16.23 -10.76
CA ASP A 363 -8.41 -16.60 -12.05
C ASP A 363 -9.89 -16.99 -11.93
N ASP A 364 -10.27 -17.66 -10.85
CA ASP A 364 -11.64 -18.09 -10.57
C ASP A 364 -12.58 -16.91 -10.27
N LEU A 365 -12.11 -15.88 -9.56
CA LEU A 365 -12.85 -14.64 -9.35
C LEU A 365 -12.84 -13.76 -10.61
N ALA A 366 -11.72 -13.70 -11.32
CA ALA A 366 -11.63 -12.97 -12.59
C ALA A 366 -12.64 -13.51 -13.61
N ALA A 367 -12.81 -14.84 -13.69
CA ALA A 367 -13.84 -15.48 -14.51
C ALA A 367 -15.28 -15.11 -14.11
N GLN A 368 -15.50 -14.68 -12.87
CA GLN A 368 -16.79 -14.18 -12.35
C GLN A 368 -16.96 -12.66 -12.57
N GLY A 369 -16.01 -11.99 -13.25
CA GLY A 369 -16.08 -10.57 -13.56
C GLY A 369 -15.43 -9.66 -12.52
N TYR A 370 -14.80 -10.21 -11.47
CA TYR A 370 -13.99 -9.44 -10.54
C TYR A 370 -12.79 -8.81 -11.26
N ARG A 371 -12.34 -7.64 -10.79
CA ARG A 371 -11.26 -6.85 -11.38
C ARG A 371 -10.25 -6.40 -10.34
N ALA A 372 -9.03 -6.07 -10.78
CA ALA A 372 -8.05 -5.46 -9.89
C ALA A 372 -8.61 -4.19 -9.23
N ILE A 373 -8.25 -3.92 -7.97
CA ILE A 373 -8.90 -2.90 -7.14
C ILE A 373 -8.90 -1.50 -7.78
N HIS A 374 -7.85 -1.14 -8.53
CA HIS A 374 -7.75 0.15 -9.21
C HIS A 374 -8.82 0.33 -10.32
N ARG A 375 -9.41 -0.75 -10.82
CA ARG A 375 -10.46 -0.74 -11.85
C ARG A 375 -11.87 -0.83 -11.29
N VAL A 376 -12.02 -0.97 -9.97
CA VAL A 376 -13.33 -1.11 -9.33
C VAL A 376 -13.90 0.28 -9.06
N GLU A 377 -15.16 0.47 -9.46
CA GLU A 377 -15.87 1.73 -9.25
C GLU A 377 -16.34 1.87 -7.80
N THR A 378 -16.16 3.06 -7.25
CA THR A 378 -16.62 3.45 -5.91
C THR A 378 -16.91 4.96 -5.89
N HIS A 379 -17.54 5.48 -4.84
CA HIS A 379 -17.85 6.91 -4.76
C HIS A 379 -16.57 7.75 -4.64
N ALA A 380 -16.53 8.90 -5.31
CA ALA A 380 -15.54 9.94 -5.07
C ALA A 380 -16.08 10.96 -4.06
N VAL A 381 -15.32 11.21 -2.99
CA VAL A 381 -15.69 12.12 -1.91
C VAL A 381 -14.51 13.03 -1.59
N GLY A 382 -14.79 14.33 -1.45
CA GLY A 382 -13.82 15.34 -1.04
C GLY A 382 -14.48 16.69 -0.87
N GLU A 383 -13.70 17.73 -0.63
CA GLU A 383 -14.22 19.07 -0.29
C GLU A 383 -14.90 19.82 -1.44
#